data_AF-A0A3N7HD99-F1
#
_entry.id   AF-A0A3N7HD99-F1
#
_cell.length_a   1.000
_cell.length_b   1.000
_cell.length_c   1.000
_cell.angle_alpha   90.00
_cell.angle_beta   90.00
_cell.angle_gamma   90.00
#
_symmetry.space_group_name_H-M   'P 1'
#
loop_
_entity.id
_entity.type
_entity.pdbx_description
1 polymer ?
#
loop_
_entity_poly.entity_id
_entity_poly.type
_entity_poly.pdbx_seq_one_letter_code
_entity_poly.pdbx_strand_id
1 'polypeptide(L)'
;MKKGNFNKAMLLFELFRKHRINGDDLAKAESKSAYLDEKVDEFRLLISMCKDVFAGRYHMDKWNLSVIVATTAYVVSPLDAIPDMVPLMGWMDDVTIVAYAASKLTDEMQKYKAFIQAKAG
;
A
#
# COMPACT_ATOMS: atom_id res chain seq x y z
N MET A 1 -23.61 -2.07 -24.47
CA MET A 1 -22.20 -2.47 -24.24
C MET A 1 -21.26 -1.59 -25.05
N LYS A 2 -20.38 -0.82 -24.39
CA LYS A 2 -19.46 0.16 -25.01
C LYS A 2 -18.32 -0.55 -25.78
N LYS A 3 -18.48 -0.75 -27.10
CA LYS A 3 -17.46 -1.36 -28.01
C LYS A 3 -16.08 -0.68 -27.97
N GLY A 4 -15.97 0.58 -27.54
CA GLY A 4 -14.72 1.36 -27.54
C GLY A 4 -13.66 0.91 -26.53
N ASN A 5 -14.04 0.34 -25.38
CA ASN A 5 -13.07 -0.06 -24.34
C ASN A 5 -12.39 -1.39 -24.67
N PHE A 6 -13.10 -2.32 -25.32
CA PHE A 6 -12.57 -3.62 -25.72
C PHE A 6 -11.48 -3.48 -26.80
N ASN A 7 -11.68 -2.58 -27.76
CA ASN A 7 -10.69 -2.31 -28.81
C ASN A 7 -9.38 -1.74 -28.24
N LYS A 8 -9.46 -0.87 -27.21
CA LYS A 8 -8.27 -0.36 -26.52
C LYS A 8 -7.53 -1.45 -25.75
N ALA A 9 -8.26 -2.33 -25.05
CA ALA A 9 -7.66 -3.46 -24.34
C ALA A 9 -6.96 -4.42 -25.32
N MET A 10 -7.58 -4.71 -26.47
CA MET A 10 -6.98 -5.55 -27.50
C MET A 10 -5.73 -4.91 -28.11
N LEU A 11 -5.74 -3.59 -28.34
CA LEU A 11 -4.60 -2.86 -28.88
C LEU A 11 -3.43 -2.81 -27.88
N LEU A 12 -3.72 -2.61 -26.59
CA LEU A 12 -2.72 -2.73 -25.52
C LEU A 12 -2.14 -4.15 -25.47
N PHE A 13 -2.99 -5.17 -25.55
CA PHE A 13 -2.54 -6.57 -25.58
C PHE A 13 -1.63 -6.85 -26.78
N GLU A 14 -1.95 -6.34 -27.97
CA GLU A 14 -1.10 -6.49 -29.14
C GLU A 14 0.25 -5.77 -29.01
N LEU A 15 0.26 -4.58 -28.40
CA LEU A 15 1.50 -3.85 -28.08
C LEU A 15 2.37 -4.64 -27.08
N PHE A 16 1.77 -5.13 -26.00
CA PHE A 16 2.46 -5.96 -25.00
C PHE A 16 3.03 -7.24 -25.61
N ARG A 17 2.24 -7.94 -26.44
CA ARG A 17 2.69 -9.17 -27.12
C ARG A 17 3.89 -8.94 -28.04
N LYS A 18 4.01 -7.75 -28.65
CA LYS A 18 5.16 -7.39 -29.50
C LYS A 18 6.40 -7.02 -28.69
N HIS A 19 6.24 -6.64 -27.42
CA HIS A 19 7.33 -6.33 -26.53
C HIS A 19 8.00 -7.63 -26.06
N ARG A 20 9.30 -7.81 -26.35
CA ARG A 20 10.07 -8.93 -25.83
C ARG A 20 10.74 -8.51 -24.52
N ILE A 21 10.39 -9.18 -23.44
CA ILE A 21 11.04 -9.01 -22.12
C ILE A 21 12.54 -9.30 -22.28
N ASN A 22 13.38 -8.37 -21.84
CA ASN A 22 14.84 -8.51 -21.82
C ASN A 22 15.38 -8.51 -20.37
N GLY A 23 16.71 -8.61 -20.23
CA GLY A 23 17.37 -8.64 -18.91
C GLY A 23 17.16 -7.37 -18.07
N ASP A 24 17.11 -6.20 -18.70
CA ASP A 24 16.86 -4.93 -18.00
C ASP A 24 15.43 -4.85 -17.47
N ASP A 25 14.46 -5.41 -18.21
CA ASP A 25 13.07 -5.48 -17.77
C ASP A 25 12.92 -6.38 -16.55
N LEU A 26 13.66 -7.49 -16.49
CA LEU A 26 13.70 -8.40 -15.35
C LEU A 26 14.36 -7.74 -14.13
N ALA A 27 15.49 -7.05 -14.30
CA ALA A 27 16.14 -6.32 -13.21
C ALA A 27 15.24 -5.19 -12.64
N LYS A 28 14.49 -4.50 -13.50
CA LYS A 28 13.46 -3.53 -13.07
C LYS A 28 12.31 -4.21 -12.33
N ALA A 29 11.89 -5.39 -12.76
CA ALA A 29 10.84 -6.14 -12.08
C ALA A 29 11.30 -6.61 -10.68
N GLU A 30 12.52 -7.11 -10.55
CA GLU A 30 13.11 -7.54 -9.28
C GLU A 30 13.25 -6.37 -8.30
N SER A 31 13.84 -5.25 -8.73
CA SER A 31 13.96 -4.06 -7.88
C SER A 31 12.60 -3.51 -7.43
N LYS A 32 11.59 -3.54 -8.31
CA LYS A 32 10.21 -3.14 -7.97
C LYS A 32 9.55 -4.12 -6.99
N SER A 33 9.81 -5.42 -7.14
CA SER A 33 9.32 -6.44 -6.20
C SER A 33 9.89 -6.22 -4.81
N ALA A 34 11.21 -6.00 -4.70
CA ALA A 34 11.85 -5.75 -3.41
C ALA A 34 11.31 -4.50 -2.71
N TYR A 35 11.07 -3.42 -3.47
CA TYR A 35 10.43 -2.21 -2.95
C TYR A 35 9.01 -2.47 -2.44
N LEU A 36 8.23 -3.28 -3.16
CA LEU A 36 6.87 -3.64 -2.72
C LEU A 36 6.90 -4.48 -1.45
N ASP A 37 7.83 -5.43 -1.32
CA ASP A 37 7.98 -6.23 -0.11
C ASP A 37 8.27 -5.36 1.13
N GLU A 38 9.16 -4.37 0.99
CA GLU A 38 9.43 -3.37 2.05
C GLU A 38 8.16 -2.61 2.44
N LYS A 39 7.35 -2.17 1.46
CA LYS A 39 6.08 -1.46 1.73
C LYS A 39 5.02 -2.35 2.36
N VAL A 40 5.00 -3.63 2.02
CA VAL A 40 4.13 -4.60 2.69
C VAL A 40 4.53 -4.76 4.17
N ASP A 41 5.83 -4.77 4.49
CA ASP A 41 6.29 -4.85 5.87
C ASP A 41 6.00 -3.58 6.69
N GLU A 42 6.15 -2.40 6.09
CA GLU A 42 5.69 -1.14 6.68
C GLU A 42 4.18 -1.19 6.99
N PHE A 43 3.38 -1.69 6.05
CA PHE A 43 1.94 -1.80 6.22
C PHE A 43 1.56 -2.77 7.34
N ARG A 44 2.22 -3.93 7.42
CA ARG A 44 2.03 -4.90 8.52
C ARG A 44 2.33 -4.28 9.88
N LEU A 45 3.36 -3.44 9.96
CA LEU A 45 3.69 -2.71 11.18
C LEU A 45 2.58 -1.72 11.54
N LEU A 46 2.07 -0.94 10.58
CA LEU A 46 0.95 -0.01 10.80
C LEU A 46 -0.29 -0.74 11.34
N ILE A 47 -0.64 -1.90 10.78
CA ILE A 47 -1.74 -2.75 11.27
C ILE A 47 -1.49 -3.19 12.72
N SER A 48 -0.27 -3.63 13.03
CA SER A 48 0.08 -4.11 14.38
C SER A 48 -0.01 -2.98 15.40
N MET A 49 0.53 -1.82 15.06
CA MET A 49 0.44 -0.60 15.85
C MET A 49 -1.03 -0.20 16.08
N CYS A 50 -1.85 -0.21 15.03
CA CYS A 50 -3.29 0.05 15.11
C CYS A 50 -4.00 -0.90 16.10
N LYS A 51 -3.72 -2.21 16.02
CA LYS A 51 -4.25 -3.23 16.95
C LYS A 51 -3.83 -2.98 18.39
N ASP A 52 -2.58 -2.59 18.62
CA ASP A 52 -2.08 -2.32 19.98
C ASP A 52 -2.65 -1.03 20.57
N VAL A 53 -2.91 -0.01 19.75
CA VAL A 53 -3.62 1.19 20.20
C VAL A 53 -5.05 0.86 20.60
N PHE A 54 -5.81 0.14 19.76
CA PHE A 54 -7.19 -0.24 20.08
C PHE A 54 -7.29 -1.15 21.30
N ALA A 55 -6.26 -1.95 21.57
CA ALA A 55 -6.17 -2.76 22.77
C ALA A 55 -5.67 -2.00 24.02
N GLY A 56 -5.37 -0.70 23.91
CA GLY A 56 -4.83 0.13 24.99
C GLY A 56 -3.40 -0.22 25.40
N ARG A 57 -2.66 -0.99 24.58
CA ARG A 57 -1.29 -1.43 24.86
C ARG A 57 -0.24 -0.42 24.40
N TYR A 58 -0.54 0.36 23.37
CA TYR A 58 0.32 1.40 22.84
C TYR A 58 -0.42 2.73 22.81
N HIS A 59 0.28 3.81 23.16
CA HIS A 59 -0.27 5.16 23.18
C HIS A 59 0.58 6.07 22.31
N MET A 60 -0.09 6.89 21.50
CA MET A 60 0.53 7.90 20.65
C MET A 60 -0.30 9.18 20.71
N ASP A 61 0.21 10.25 20.12
CA ASP A 61 -0.53 11.49 20.00
C ASP A 61 -1.75 11.36 19.05
N LYS A 62 -2.71 12.27 19.21
CA LYS A 62 -3.99 12.23 18.48
C LYS A 62 -3.82 12.40 16.98
N TRP A 63 -2.76 13.08 16.51
CA TRP A 63 -2.51 13.27 15.08
C TRP A 63 -2.01 11.97 14.45
N ASN A 64 -1.04 11.30 15.07
CA ASN A 64 -0.57 10.00 14.57
C ASN A 64 -1.67 8.94 14.59
N LEU A 65 -2.53 8.96 15.62
CA LEU A 65 -3.69 8.07 15.68
C LEU A 65 -4.67 8.31 14.52
N SER A 66 -4.96 9.57 14.18
CA SER A 66 -5.88 9.88 13.09
C SER A 66 -5.34 9.40 11.73
N VAL A 67 -4.04 9.54 11.49
CA VAL A 67 -3.38 9.05 10.27
C VAL A 67 -3.48 7.53 10.16
N ILE A 68 -3.21 6.78 11.23
CA ILE A 68 -3.33 5.31 11.24
C ILE A 68 -4.76 4.86 10.98
N VAL A 69 -5.73 5.47 11.67
CA VAL A 69 -7.14 5.10 11.53
C VAL A 69 -7.63 5.41 10.12
N ALA A 70 -7.32 6.59 9.57
CA ALA A 70 -7.69 6.96 8.21
C ALA A 70 -7.08 6.02 7.17
N THR A 71 -5.79 5.71 7.29
CA THR A 71 -5.08 4.78 6.38
C THR A 71 -5.67 3.37 6.47
N THR A 72 -5.92 2.88 7.68
CA THR A 72 -6.50 1.54 7.89
C THR A 72 -7.92 1.46 7.34
N ALA A 73 -8.75 2.48 7.60
CA ALA A 73 -10.11 2.56 7.09
C ALA A 73 -10.14 2.57 5.55
N TYR A 74 -9.23 3.32 4.93
CA TYR A 74 -9.09 3.39 3.47
C TYR A 74 -8.77 2.01 2.87
N VAL A 75 -7.77 1.31 3.42
CA VAL A 75 -7.35 0.00 2.89
C VAL A 75 -8.41 -1.09 3.14
N VAL A 76 -9.12 -1.05 4.28
CA VAL A 76 -10.15 -2.05 4.61
C VAL A 76 -11.42 -1.85 3.79
N SER A 77 -11.79 -0.60 3.48
CA SER A 77 -12.99 -0.27 2.72
C SER A 77 -12.69 0.77 1.63
N PRO A 78 -12.11 0.35 0.48
CA PRO A 78 -11.95 1.23 -0.67
C PRO A 78 -13.29 1.69 -1.30
N LEU A 79 -14.43 1.25 -0.75
CA LEU A 79 -15.78 1.48 -1.28
C LEU A 79 -16.38 2.86 -0.98
N ASP A 80 -15.83 3.66 -0.05
CA ASP A 80 -16.53 4.88 0.43
C ASP A 80 -16.07 6.19 -0.24
N ALA A 81 -15.19 6.14 -1.25
CA ALA A 81 -14.62 7.35 -1.85
C ALA A 81 -14.68 7.45 -3.40
N ILE A 82 -14.93 6.37 -4.15
CA ILE A 82 -14.88 6.43 -5.63
C ILE A 82 -16.04 5.65 -6.27
N PRO A 83 -17.09 6.33 -6.76
CA PRO A 83 -18.04 5.75 -7.69
C PRO A 83 -17.37 5.56 -9.07
N ASP A 84 -17.26 4.31 -9.52
CA ASP A 84 -17.02 3.86 -10.90
C ASP A 84 -15.89 4.55 -11.72
N MET A 85 -14.59 4.21 -11.54
CA MET A 85 -13.57 4.40 -12.59
C MET A 85 -12.37 3.40 -12.52
N VAL A 86 -12.28 2.53 -13.54
CA VAL A 86 -11.08 1.78 -14.01
C VAL A 86 -10.69 0.45 -13.28
N PRO A 87 -11.01 -0.72 -13.89
CA PRO A 87 -10.68 -2.07 -13.37
C PRO A 87 -9.17 -2.44 -13.25
N LEU A 88 -8.25 -1.53 -13.58
CA LEU A 88 -6.80 -1.79 -13.64
C LEU A 88 -5.95 -0.80 -12.83
N MET A 89 -6.60 0.11 -12.08
CA MET A 89 -5.93 1.21 -11.37
C MET A 89 -6.11 1.16 -9.85
N GLY A 90 -6.57 0.04 -9.28
CA GLY A 90 -6.82 -0.06 -7.83
C GLY A 90 -5.56 -0.18 -6.97
N TRP A 91 -4.49 -0.81 -7.48
CA TRP A 91 -3.35 -1.19 -6.64
C TRP A 91 -2.36 -0.04 -6.37
N MET A 92 -2.30 0.94 -7.28
CA MET A 92 -1.32 2.03 -7.18
C MET A 92 -1.74 3.09 -6.16
N ASP A 93 -3.04 3.30 -6.01
CA ASP A 93 -3.61 4.29 -5.10
C ASP A 93 -3.47 3.83 -3.63
N ASP A 94 -3.75 2.56 -3.35
CA ASP A 94 -3.56 1.95 -2.02
C ASP A 94 -2.10 2.00 -1.56
N VAL A 95 -1.15 1.64 -2.44
CA VAL A 95 0.29 1.69 -2.13
C VAL A 95 0.75 3.11 -1.85
N THR A 96 0.22 4.09 -2.57
CA THR A 96 0.56 5.50 -2.40
C THR A 96 0.07 6.03 -1.04
N ILE A 97 -1.14 5.65 -0.64
CA ILE A 97 -1.71 6.05 0.65
C ILE A 97 -0.97 5.40 1.81
N VAL A 98 -0.64 4.11 1.71
CA VAL A 98 0.20 3.41 2.69
C VAL A 98 1.59 4.05 2.80
N ALA A 99 2.24 4.32 1.66
CA ALA A 99 3.56 4.95 1.65
C ALA A 99 3.52 6.37 2.24
N TYR A 100 2.46 7.14 1.97
CA TYR A 100 2.25 8.45 2.57
C TYR A 100 2.09 8.35 4.09
N ALA A 101 1.25 7.43 4.56
CA ALA A 101 1.04 7.20 5.99
C ALA A 101 2.33 6.77 6.70
N ALA A 102 3.06 5.81 6.12
CA ALA A 102 4.35 5.37 6.63
C ALA A 102 5.35 6.53 6.71
N SER A 103 5.41 7.40 5.68
CA SER A 103 6.27 8.58 5.70
C SER A 103 5.94 9.56 6.84
N LYS A 104 4.63 9.77 7.11
CA LYS A 104 4.15 10.65 8.18
C LYS A 104 4.37 10.06 9.57
N LEU A 105 4.33 8.73 9.68
CA LEU A 105 4.43 8.00 10.93
C LEU A 105 5.83 7.45 11.20
N THR A 106 6.84 7.81 10.40
CA THR A 106 8.20 7.25 10.49
C THR A 106 8.74 7.21 11.92
N ASP A 107 8.67 8.34 12.63
CA ASP A 107 9.16 8.45 14.01
C ASP A 107 8.33 7.59 14.99
N GLU A 108 7.03 7.51 14.78
CA GLU A 108 6.12 6.74 15.63
C GLU A 108 6.28 5.23 15.39
N MET A 109 6.51 4.82 14.14
CA MET A 109 6.84 3.46 13.76
C MET A 109 8.17 3.01 14.37
N GLN A 110 9.16 3.91 14.46
CA GLN A 110 10.43 3.64 15.16
C GLN A 110 10.21 3.40 16.66
N LYS A 111 9.44 4.26 17.33
CA LYS A 111 9.08 4.09 18.75
C LYS A 111 8.30 2.79 18.97
N TYR A 112 7.35 2.49 18.10
CA TYR A 112 6.57 1.25 18.18
C TYR A 112 7.44 0.01 17.96
N LYS A 113 8.41 0.04 17.03
CA LYS A 113 9.40 -1.03 16.86
C LYS A 113 10.23 -1.26 18.14
N ALA A 114 10.65 -0.20 18.81
CA ALA A 114 11.37 -0.32 20.08
C ALA A 114 10.46 -0.92 21.18
N PHE A 115 9.19 -0.51 21.24
CA PHE A 115 8.21 -1.04 22.18
C PHE A 115 7.98 -2.56 22.01
N ILE A 116 7.81 -3.04 20.77
CA ILE A 116 7.62 -4.49 20.53
C ILE A 116 8.89 -5.29 20.84
N GLN A 117 10.08 -4.75 20.59
CA GLN A 117 11.35 -5.40 20.90
C GLN A 117 11.55 -5.53 22.41
N ALA A 118 11.25 -4.47 23.17
CA ALA A 118 11.34 -4.47 24.63
C ALA A 118 10.37 -5.45 25.30
N LYS A 119 9.28 -5.83 24.62
CA LYS A 119 8.33 -6.83 25.10
C LYS A 119 8.70 -8.27 24.73
N ALA A 120 9.52 -8.45 23.69
CA ALA A 120 9.92 -9.75 23.19
C ALA A 120 11.17 -10.32 23.87
N GLY A 121 11.95 -9.47 24.56
CA GLY A 121 13.04 -9.86 25.46
C GLY A 121 12.54 -10.02 26.89
#